data_AF-A0A100VRV1-F1
#
_entry.id   AF-A0A100VRV1-F1
#
_cell.length_a   1.000
_cell.length_b   1.000
_cell.length_c   1.000
_cell.angle_alpha   90.00
_cell.angle_beta   90.00
_cell.angle_gamma   90.00
#
_symmetry.space_group_name_H-M   'P 1'
#
loop_
_entity.id
_entity.type
_entity.pdbx_description
1 polymer ?
#
loop_
_entity_poly.entity_id
_entity_poly.type
_entity_poly.pdbx_seq_one_letter_code
_entity_poly.pdbx_strand_id
1 'polypeptide(L)'
;MERKEQDMLPLSHEKVEVDGVYINEAGREEHLHRGQHFPADPVLGKSEWKLTEYAYDNHHEGRTDERLVPKENDTDKIGKITNPRRQIEGG
;
A
#
# COMPACT_ATOMS: atom_id res chain seq x y z
N MET A 1 -8.76 17.47 -15.03
CA MET A 1 -10.01 16.72 -15.25
C MET A 1 -9.96 15.51 -14.33
N GLU A 2 -10.64 15.56 -13.19
CA GLU A 2 -10.89 14.35 -12.39
C GLU A 2 -11.72 13.42 -13.28
N ARG A 3 -11.11 12.33 -13.76
CA ARG A 3 -11.89 11.22 -14.28
C ARG A 3 -12.51 10.58 -13.04
N LYS A 4 -13.75 10.97 -12.72
CA LYS A 4 -14.63 10.09 -11.97
C LYS A 4 -14.78 8.86 -12.84
N GLU A 5 -13.89 7.90 -12.64
CA GLU A 5 -14.04 6.57 -13.17
C GLU A 5 -15.47 6.18 -12.80
N GLN A 6 -16.29 5.94 -13.84
CA GLN A 6 -17.54 5.25 -13.63
C GLN A 6 -17.10 3.88 -13.12
N ASP A 7 -17.01 3.73 -11.80
CA ASP A 7 -16.66 2.49 -11.13
C ASP A 7 -17.71 1.45 -11.55
N MET A 8 -17.43 0.76 -12.66
CA MET A 8 -18.18 -0.42 -13.04
C MET A 8 -17.86 -1.44 -11.96
N LEU A 9 -18.89 -1.77 -11.18
CA LEU A 9 -18.75 -2.74 -10.12
C LEU A 9 -18.43 -4.10 -10.75
N PRO A 10 -17.50 -4.87 -10.16
CA PRO A 10 -17.23 -6.22 -10.64
C PRO A 10 -18.49 -7.09 -10.53
N LEU A 11 -18.70 -7.92 -11.55
CA LEU A 11 -19.81 -8.87 -11.58
C LEU A 11 -19.41 -10.22 -10.98
N SER A 12 -20.42 -10.97 -10.54
CA SER A 12 -20.29 -12.41 -10.22
C SER A 12 -19.51 -13.16 -11.32
N HIS A 13 -18.61 -14.05 -10.92
CA HIS A 13 -17.63 -14.80 -11.74
C HIS A 13 -16.41 -14.00 -12.25
N GLU A 14 -16.33 -12.69 -12.04
CA GLU A 14 -15.09 -11.95 -12.30
C GLU A 14 -14.04 -12.24 -11.24
N LYS A 15 -12.77 -11.90 -11.54
CA LYS A 15 -11.67 -12.06 -10.59
C LYS A 15 -11.62 -10.87 -9.64
N VAL A 16 -11.47 -11.17 -8.36
CA VAL A 16 -11.26 -10.20 -7.30
C VAL A 16 -9.88 -9.59 -7.44
N GLU A 17 -9.82 -8.27 -7.58
CA GLU A 17 -8.56 -7.55 -7.81
C GLU A 17 -7.78 -7.24 -6.53
N VAL A 18 -8.50 -7.07 -5.41
CA VAL A 18 -7.97 -6.62 -4.13
C VAL A 18 -8.60 -7.41 -3.00
N ASP A 19 -7.84 -7.70 -1.95
CA ASP A 19 -8.35 -8.34 -0.74
C ASP A 19 -9.26 -7.39 0.04
N GLY A 20 -10.44 -7.86 0.43
CA GLY A 20 -11.39 -7.03 1.17
C GLY A 20 -12.75 -7.66 1.39
N VAL A 21 -13.60 -6.90 2.08
CA VAL A 21 -15.01 -7.21 2.26
C VAL A 21 -15.78 -6.56 1.13
N TYR A 22 -16.59 -7.35 0.45
CA TYR A 22 -17.45 -6.91 -0.63
C TYR A 22 -18.90 -7.15 -0.26
N ILE A 23 -19.79 -6.24 -0.67
CA ILE A 23 -21.24 -6.36 -0.51
C ILE A 23 -21.89 -6.51 -1.89
N ASN A 24 -22.83 -7.45 -2.00
CA ASN A 24 -23.61 -7.62 -3.22
C ASN A 24 -24.91 -6.80 -3.22
N GLU A 25 -25.64 -6.80 -4.33
CA GLU A 25 -26.94 -6.11 -4.46
C GLU A 25 -28.00 -6.60 -3.47
N ALA A 26 -27.92 -7.85 -3.02
CA ALA A 26 -28.81 -8.41 -2.00
C ALA A 26 -28.45 -7.95 -0.57
N GLY A 27 -27.38 -7.16 -0.40
CA GLY A 27 -26.89 -6.68 0.89
C GLY A 27 -26.09 -7.74 1.66
N ARG A 28 -25.62 -8.79 1.00
CA ARG A 28 -24.79 -9.83 1.61
C ARG A 28 -23.32 -9.43 1.54
N GLU A 29 -22.67 -9.39 2.69
CA GLU A 29 -21.24 -9.11 2.81
C GLU A 29 -20.43 -10.40 2.78
N GLU A 30 -19.33 -10.40 2.02
CA GLU A 30 -18.44 -11.54 1.87
C GLU A 30 -16.99 -11.09 1.82
N HIS A 31 -16.13 -11.77 2.58
CA HIS A 31 -14.70 -11.51 2.57
C HIS A 31 -14.09 -12.27 1.41
N LEU A 32 -13.57 -11.53 0.43
CA LEU A 32 -12.96 -12.08 -0.77
C LEU A 32 -11.49 -11.68 -0.83
N HIS A 33 -10.69 -12.64 -1.27
CA HIS A 33 -9.26 -12.45 -1.45
C HIS A 33 -8.91 -12.20 -2.92
N ARG A 34 -7.82 -11.49 -3.15
CA ARG A 34 -7.31 -11.23 -4.49
C ARG A 34 -7.07 -12.53 -5.24
N GLY A 35 -7.56 -12.59 -6.47
CA GLY A 35 -7.47 -13.77 -7.34
C GLY A 35 -8.60 -14.79 -7.18
N GLN A 36 -9.46 -14.65 -6.17
CA GLN A 36 -10.69 -15.43 -6.09
C GLN A 36 -11.72 -14.93 -7.12
N HIS A 37 -12.81 -15.69 -7.30
CA HIS A 37 -13.92 -15.29 -8.14
C HIS A 37 -15.11 -14.85 -7.30
N PHE A 38 -15.79 -13.78 -7.71
CA PHE A 38 -17.02 -13.34 -7.05
C PHE A 38 -18.10 -14.43 -7.13
N PRO A 39 -18.69 -14.87 -6.00
CA PRO A 39 -19.73 -15.88 -6.04
C PRO A 39 -21.00 -15.36 -6.72
N ALA A 40 -21.76 -16.28 -7.30
CA ALA A 40 -23.09 -16.00 -7.83
C ALA A 40 -24.10 -15.93 -6.69
N ASP A 41 -25.01 -14.96 -6.75
CA ASP A 41 -26.10 -14.88 -5.79
C ASP A 41 -27.19 -15.92 -6.13
N PRO A 42 -27.68 -16.74 -5.18
CA PRO A 42 -28.73 -17.73 -5.46
C PRO A 42 -30.08 -17.13 -5.90
N VAL A 43 -30.36 -15.89 -5.53
CA VAL A 43 -31.62 -15.17 -5.77
C VAL A 43 -31.53 -14.36 -7.07
N LEU A 44 -30.45 -13.61 -7.27
CA LEU A 44 -30.27 -12.71 -8.42
C LEU A 44 -29.44 -13.34 -9.57
N GLY A 45 -28.71 -14.41 -9.29
CA GLY A 45 -27.83 -15.08 -10.25
C GLY A 45 -26.57 -14.26 -10.52
N LYS A 46 -26.70 -13.25 -11.39
CA LYS A 46 -25.62 -12.30 -11.68
C LYS A 46 -25.83 -11.03 -10.87
N SER A 47 -24.91 -10.77 -9.95
CA SER A 47 -24.96 -9.58 -9.08
C SER A 47 -23.67 -8.79 -9.18
N GLU A 48 -23.80 -7.48 -9.02
CA GLU A 48 -22.67 -6.56 -8.84
C GLU A 48 -22.14 -6.62 -7.41
N TRP A 49 -20.84 -6.44 -7.26
CA TRP A 49 -20.14 -6.48 -5.98
C TRP A 49 -19.43 -5.15 -5.72
N LYS A 50 -19.68 -4.57 -4.55
CA LYS A 50 -19.08 -3.31 -4.12
C LYS A 50 -18.10 -3.55 -2.97
N LEU A 51 -16.87 -3.10 -3.11
CA LEU A 51 -15.89 -3.12 -2.03
C LEU A 51 -16.32 -2.17 -0.91
N THR A 52 -16.49 -2.69 0.30
CA THR A 52 -16.84 -1.90 1.49
C THR A 52 -15.63 -1.62 2.34
N GLU A 53 -14.76 -2.61 2.53
CA GLU A 53 -13.57 -2.51 3.38
C GLU A 53 -12.39 -3.23 2.73
N TYR A 54 -11.21 -2.61 2.80
CA TYR A 54 -9.97 -3.24 2.32
C TYR A 54 -9.37 -4.13 3.41
N ALA A 55 -9.03 -5.36 3.06
CA ALA A 55 -8.29 -6.27 3.93
C ALA A 55 -6.78 -6.11 3.67
N TYR A 56 -6.16 -5.17 4.38
CA TYR A 56 -4.71 -4.99 4.31
C TYR A 56 -4.01 -5.88 5.33
N ASP A 57 -3.23 -6.84 4.82
CA ASP A 57 -2.25 -7.54 5.62
C ASP A 57 -0.90 -6.82 5.51
N ASN A 58 -0.58 -6.02 6.53
CA ASN A 58 0.63 -5.20 6.55
C ASN A 58 1.83 -6.05 6.98
N HIS A 59 2.27 -6.98 6.13
CA HIS A 59 3.47 -7.80 6.31
C HIS A 59 4.79 -7.01 6.12
N HIS A 60 4.78 -5.71 6.37
CA HIS A 60 6.02 -4.93 6.40
C HIS A 60 6.42 -4.73 7.86
N GLU A 61 7.60 -5.24 8.25
CA GLU A 61 8.20 -5.04 9.60
C GLU A 61 8.50 -3.56 9.94
N GLY A 62 8.06 -2.60 9.11
CA GLY A 62 8.27 -1.17 9.32
C GLY A 62 9.74 -0.80 9.48
N ARG A 63 10.67 -1.64 9.00
CA ARG A 63 12.09 -1.46 9.22
C ARG A 63 12.65 -0.53 8.16
N THR A 64 13.09 0.65 8.61
CA THR A 64 13.89 1.57 7.80
C THR A 64 15.13 0.84 7.29
N ASP A 65 15.44 0.99 6.00
CA ASP A 65 16.65 0.46 5.37
C ASP A 65 17.88 0.73 6.25
N GLU A 66 18.67 -0.31 6.54
CA GLU A 66 19.83 -0.25 7.45
C GLU A 66 20.89 0.76 6.99
N ARG A 67 20.87 1.18 5.72
CA ARG A 67 21.75 2.24 5.18
C ARG A 67 21.30 3.66 5.55
N LEU A 68 20.01 3.84 5.86
CA LEU A 68 19.42 5.11 6.27
C LEU A 68 19.44 5.32 7.79
N VAL A 69 19.74 4.28 8.56
CA VAL A 69 19.97 4.40 10.00
C VAL A 69 21.33 5.05 10.23
N PRO A 70 21.40 6.22 10.89
CA PRO A 70 22.68 6.83 11.25
C PRO A 70 23.48 5.87 12.13
N LYS A 71 24.64 5.41 11.64
CA LYS A 71 25.57 4.64 12.45
C LYS A 71 26.26 5.62 13.41
N GLU A 72 26.06 5.47 14.71
CA GLU A 72 26.68 6.32 15.74
C GLU A 72 28.21 6.35 15.68
N ASN A 73 28.85 5.41 14.98
CA ASN A 73 30.30 5.26 14.91
C ASN A 73 30.85 5.37 13.47
N ASP A 74 30.32 6.31 12.69
CA ASP A 74 30.82 6.66 11.35
C ASP A 74 32.17 7.42 11.47
N THR A 75 33.24 6.70 11.81
CA THR A 75 34.61 7.22 11.98
C THR A 75 35.14 7.87 10.68
N ASP A 76 34.52 7.55 9.53
CA ASP A 76 34.83 8.10 8.21
C ASP A 76 34.43 9.59 8.04
N LYS A 77 33.56 10.13 8.90
CA LYS A 77 33.11 11.54 8.80
C LYS A 77 33.95 12.52 9.62
N ILE A 78 34.82 12.03 10.50
CA ILE A 78 35.63 12.88 11.39
C ILE A 78 36.66 13.72 10.59
N GLY A 79 37.08 13.24 9.41
CA GLY A 79 38.08 13.92 8.56
C GLY A 79 37.53 14.87 7.49
N LYS A 80 36.21 15.05 7.36
CA LYS A 80 35.59 15.79 6.24
C LYS A 80 35.14 17.21 6.61
N ILE A 81 35.65 17.78 7.71
CA ILE A 81 35.52 19.22 7.97
C ILE A 81 36.56 19.95 7.11
N THR A 82 36.22 20.19 5.83
CA THR A 82 37.06 20.89 4.86
C THR A 82 36.81 22.41 4.90
N ASN A 83 36.50 22.98 6.08
CA ASN A 83 36.26 24.42 6.16
C ASN A 83 37.56 25.18 5.84
N PRO A 84 37.56 26.13 4.89
CA PRO A 84 38.79 26.75 4.40
C PRO A 84 39.42 27.77 5.36
N ARG A 85 38.87 27.97 6.57
CA ARG A 85 39.20 29.10 7.45
C ARG A 85 39.87 28.68 8.77
N ARG A 86 40.89 27.85 8.69
CA ARG A 86 41.91 27.71 9.75
C ARG A 86 43.29 27.58 9.11
N GLN A 87 43.78 28.70 8.58
CA GLN A 87 45.21 28.90 8.36
C GLN A 87 45.64 30.11 9.21
N ILE A 88 46.04 29.77 10.44
CA ILE A 88 47.11 30.32 11.31
C ILE A 88 47.48 31.82 11.19
N GLU A 89 47.52 32.47 12.35
CA GLU A 89 48.14 33.77 12.67
C GLU A 89 49.60 33.90 12.18
N GLY A 90 50.01 35.12 11.81
CA GLY A 90 51.42 35.50 11.72
C GLY A 90 51.74 36.54 10.63
N GLY A 91 51.67 37.82 10.99
CA GLY A 91 52.18 38.96 10.23
C GLY A 91 52.27 40.19 11.11
#